data_AF-A0A3D4QYS7-F1
#
_entry.id   AF-A0A3D4QYS7-F1
#
_cell.length_a   1.000
_cell.length_b   1.000
_cell.length_c   1.000
_cell.angle_alpha   90.00
_cell.angle_beta   90.00
_cell.angle_gamma   90.00
#
_symmetry.space_group_name_H-M   'P 1'
#
loop_
_entity.id
_entity.type
_entity.pdbx_description
1 polymer ?
#
loop_
_entity_poly.entity_id
_entity_poly.type
_entity_poly.pdbx_seq_one_letter_code
_entity_poly.pdbx_strand_id
1 'polypeptide(L)'
;MLTSAEKTYSQLGNAQEVVDLISIIGEVTEDSEDAINSARKTYNALSTEEKTLVSNYSTLTAAERKFAALDTDDNTPDPEPRGNTKSINDDPEDNMKVIGDGDTRVVIGDVTYMVDAPAAGLMETIDSLIKAENPDRQDIIDLYKLYAGMNDDMKAQVFNYDDLEALTNKLAVENHKDSATGMQVEGLDWHIQMLVEEAASGDIYNTVAGSIGNNEIIKLWNISFIDLLTDEEFQPAGAVRIKVPGIDLSGYEEIRIAHYRNDGRIEYYDCKVEDGYLIWESENFSYYALIGGSGEAIAVLDEEDIGDAENAEDTLAELGGTAQKPETSLLWLWILLGCIGIAVLIVVVIVILKQKKESPEV
;
A
#
# COMPACT_ATOMS: atom_id res chain seq x y z
N MET A 1 24.13 -19.53 20.81
CA MET A 1 23.30 -18.37 20.43
C MET A 1 22.62 -18.75 19.14
N LEU A 2 21.28 -18.73 19.10
CA LEU A 2 20.56 -18.88 17.83
C LEU A 2 21.02 -17.73 16.93
N THR A 3 21.40 -18.06 15.70
CA THR A 3 21.77 -17.05 14.70
C THR A 3 20.54 -16.22 14.34
N SER A 4 20.73 -14.97 13.89
CA SER A 4 19.61 -14.09 13.51
C SER A 4 18.67 -14.76 12.48
N ALA A 5 19.22 -15.59 11.59
CA ALA A 5 18.44 -16.33 10.60
C ALA A 5 17.56 -17.43 11.20
N GLU A 6 18.05 -18.17 12.21
CA GLU A 6 17.25 -19.21 12.89
C GLU A 6 16.11 -18.61 13.70
N LYS A 7 16.35 -17.44 14.33
CA LYS A 7 15.28 -16.68 15.03
C LYS A 7 14.19 -16.26 14.04
N THR A 8 14.57 -15.62 12.92
CA THR A 8 13.60 -15.20 11.89
C THR A 8 12.82 -16.37 11.31
N TYR A 9 13.48 -17.50 11.03
CA TYR A 9 12.79 -18.69 10.52
C TYR A 9 11.77 -19.24 11.54
N SER A 10 12.11 -19.27 12.83
CA SER A 10 11.18 -19.69 13.88
C SER A 10 9.98 -18.75 13.99
N GLN A 11 10.20 -17.44 13.92
CA GLN A 11 9.12 -16.44 14.01
C GLN A 11 8.15 -16.57 12.83
N LEU A 12 8.67 -16.75 11.61
CA LEU A 12 7.87 -17.02 10.42
C LEU A 12 7.06 -18.32 10.57
N GLY A 13 7.66 -19.37 11.14
CA GLY A 13 6.97 -20.64 11.38
C GLY A 13 5.77 -20.49 12.33
N ASN A 14 5.96 -19.80 13.46
CA ASN A 14 4.90 -19.58 14.46
C ASN A 14 3.76 -18.73 13.88
N ALA A 15 4.08 -17.67 13.14
CA ALA A 15 3.07 -16.85 12.48
C ALA A 15 2.33 -17.62 11.38
N GLN A 16 3.04 -18.43 10.59
CA GLN A 16 2.44 -19.26 9.55
C GLN A 16 1.46 -20.29 10.12
N GLU A 17 1.78 -20.89 11.28
CA GLU A 17 0.84 -21.80 11.97
C GLU A 17 -0.50 -21.12 12.25
N VAL A 18 -0.47 -19.87 12.71
CA VAL A 18 -1.70 -19.10 12.92
C VAL A 18 -2.40 -18.77 11.61
N VAL A 19 -1.65 -18.38 10.57
CA VAL A 19 -2.22 -18.13 9.23
C VAL A 19 -2.95 -19.37 8.70
N ASP A 20 -2.39 -20.55 8.91
CA ASP A 20 -2.96 -21.82 8.48
C ASP A 20 -4.22 -22.15 9.31
N LEU A 21 -4.18 -21.99 10.64
CA LEU A 21 -5.35 -22.17 11.51
C LEU A 21 -6.51 -21.23 11.16
N ILE A 22 -6.22 -19.97 10.85
CA ILE A 22 -7.23 -19.00 10.42
C ILE A 22 -7.82 -19.42 9.08
N SER A 23 -6.99 -19.91 8.16
CA SER A 23 -7.46 -20.37 6.84
C SER A 23 -8.37 -21.60 6.93
N ILE A 24 -8.19 -22.44 7.96
CA ILE A 24 -9.05 -23.62 8.22
C ILE A 24 -10.47 -23.22 8.64
N ILE A 25 -10.67 -22.06 9.27
CA ILE A 25 -11.99 -21.61 9.72
C ILE A 25 -12.98 -21.59 8.55
N GLY A 26 -12.55 -21.10 7.38
CA GLY A 26 -13.35 -21.11 6.16
C GLY A 26 -14.68 -20.35 6.32
N GLU A 27 -15.76 -20.96 5.85
CA GLU A 27 -17.11 -20.42 6.07
C GLU A 27 -17.53 -20.63 7.53
N VAL A 28 -17.80 -19.54 8.23
CA VAL A 28 -18.27 -19.58 9.62
C VAL A 28 -19.69 -20.12 9.68
N THR A 29 -19.84 -21.20 10.46
CA THR A 29 -21.08 -21.94 10.76
C THR A 29 -21.13 -22.24 12.27
N GLU A 30 -22.19 -22.90 12.74
CA GLU A 30 -22.31 -23.36 14.14
C GLU A 30 -21.17 -24.29 14.59
N ASP A 31 -20.58 -25.06 13.67
CA ASP A 31 -19.47 -25.99 13.97
C ASP A 31 -18.09 -25.30 14.02
N SER A 32 -18.01 -23.99 13.76
CA SER A 32 -16.74 -23.27 13.64
C SER A 32 -16.08 -22.92 14.98
N GLU A 33 -16.73 -23.15 16.12
CA GLU A 33 -16.27 -22.74 17.46
C GLU A 33 -14.83 -23.20 17.76
N ASP A 34 -14.55 -24.50 17.60
CA ASP A 34 -13.26 -25.09 17.93
C ASP A 34 -12.13 -24.53 17.05
N ALA A 35 -12.40 -24.33 15.76
CA ALA A 35 -11.43 -23.78 14.81
C ALA A 35 -11.09 -22.32 15.17
N ILE A 36 -12.10 -21.51 15.46
CA ILE A 36 -11.96 -20.12 15.88
C ILE A 36 -11.18 -20.02 17.19
N ASN A 37 -11.58 -20.79 18.21
CA ASN A 37 -10.90 -20.82 19.51
C ASN A 37 -9.45 -21.27 19.40
N SER A 38 -9.17 -22.27 18.54
CA SER A 38 -7.80 -22.73 18.29
C SER A 38 -6.94 -21.65 17.64
N ALA A 39 -7.46 -20.98 16.60
CA ALA A 39 -6.76 -19.88 15.94
C ALA A 39 -6.50 -18.72 16.90
N ARG A 40 -7.51 -18.29 17.66
CA ARG A 40 -7.39 -17.22 18.67
C ARG A 40 -6.38 -17.54 19.75
N LYS A 41 -6.44 -18.74 20.32
CA LYS A 41 -5.50 -19.17 21.36
C LYS A 41 -4.06 -19.18 20.84
N THR A 42 -3.85 -19.67 19.61
CA THR A 42 -2.51 -19.75 19.01
C THR A 42 -1.98 -18.36 18.67
N TYR A 43 -2.83 -17.48 18.12
CA TYR A 43 -2.50 -16.07 17.89
C TYR A 43 -2.12 -15.33 19.19
N ASN A 44 -2.89 -15.52 20.26
CA ASN A 44 -2.61 -14.88 21.56
C ASN A 44 -1.30 -15.35 22.18
N ALA A 45 -0.79 -16.53 21.82
CA ALA A 45 0.47 -17.07 22.31
C ALA A 45 1.71 -16.54 21.55
N LEU A 46 1.51 -15.88 20.39
CA LEU A 46 2.59 -15.30 19.60
C LEU A 46 3.23 -14.10 20.31
N SER A 47 4.52 -13.89 20.05
CA SER A 47 5.19 -12.63 20.41
C SER A 47 4.64 -11.46 19.59
N THR A 48 4.86 -10.25 20.07
CA THR A 48 4.59 -9.00 19.35
C THR A 48 5.11 -9.06 17.91
N GLU A 49 6.40 -9.34 17.72
CA GLU A 49 6.99 -9.41 16.39
C GLU A 49 6.37 -10.50 15.50
N GLU A 50 5.92 -11.62 16.07
CA GLU A 50 5.28 -12.72 15.35
C GLU A 50 3.85 -12.39 14.93
N LYS A 51 3.08 -11.69 15.77
CA LYS A 51 1.72 -11.23 15.43
C LYS A 51 1.72 -10.35 14.19
N THR A 52 2.74 -9.51 13.98
CA THR A 52 2.87 -8.66 12.77
C THR A 52 3.05 -9.44 11.46
N LEU A 53 3.42 -10.72 11.54
CA LEU A 53 3.62 -11.59 10.38
C LEU A 53 2.35 -12.38 10.02
N VAL A 54 1.28 -12.30 10.82
CA VAL A 54 0.00 -12.99 10.57
C VAL A 54 -0.83 -12.19 9.56
N SER A 55 -0.68 -12.54 8.28
CA SER A 55 -1.23 -11.76 7.17
C SER A 55 -2.76 -11.79 7.04
N ASN A 56 -3.45 -12.73 7.70
CA ASN A 56 -4.91 -12.92 7.61
C ASN A 56 -5.62 -12.71 8.95
N TYR A 57 -5.02 -11.95 9.88
CA TYR A 57 -5.62 -11.68 11.19
C TYR A 57 -7.05 -11.10 11.10
N SER A 58 -7.35 -10.26 10.10
CA SER A 58 -8.69 -9.72 9.88
C SER A 58 -9.74 -10.81 9.59
N THR A 59 -9.33 -11.96 9.03
CA THR A 59 -10.22 -13.11 8.82
C THR A 59 -10.61 -13.76 10.15
N LEU A 60 -9.70 -13.81 11.13
CA LEU A 60 -10.00 -14.35 12.47
C LEU A 60 -11.03 -13.47 13.19
N THR A 61 -10.81 -12.16 13.21
CA THR A 61 -11.73 -11.22 13.88
C THR A 61 -13.11 -11.20 13.22
N ALA A 62 -13.15 -11.21 11.89
CA ALA A 62 -14.39 -11.34 11.13
C ALA A 62 -15.10 -12.67 11.46
N ALA A 63 -14.36 -13.76 11.60
CA ALA A 63 -14.92 -15.06 11.92
C ALA A 63 -15.52 -15.12 13.31
N GLU A 64 -14.83 -14.57 14.32
CA GLU A 64 -15.32 -14.48 15.69
C GLU A 64 -16.61 -13.67 15.78
N ARG A 65 -16.63 -12.52 15.10
CA ARG A 65 -17.81 -11.65 15.03
C ARG A 65 -18.99 -12.35 14.36
N LYS A 66 -18.75 -12.99 13.21
CA LYS A 66 -19.79 -13.74 12.49
C LYS A 66 -20.31 -14.92 13.32
N PHE A 67 -19.42 -15.66 13.98
CA PHE A 67 -19.80 -16.79 14.83
C PHE A 67 -20.64 -16.34 16.01
N ALA A 68 -20.31 -15.18 16.61
CA ALA A 68 -21.10 -14.60 17.68
C ALA A 68 -22.51 -14.19 17.25
N ALA A 69 -22.67 -13.76 15.99
CA ALA A 69 -23.97 -13.39 15.43
C ALA A 69 -24.85 -14.61 15.08
N LEU A 70 -24.27 -15.76 14.72
CA LEU A 70 -25.03 -16.98 14.42
C LEU A 70 -25.85 -17.47 15.63
N ASP A 71 -25.26 -17.40 16.83
CA ASP A 71 -25.95 -17.81 18.07
C ASP A 71 -27.13 -16.88 18.45
N THR A 72 -27.23 -15.69 17.85
CA THR A 72 -28.29 -14.73 18.16
C THR A 72 -29.55 -14.88 17.29
N ASP A 73 -29.46 -15.51 16.11
CA ASP A 73 -30.59 -15.68 15.19
C ASP A 73 -31.51 -16.87 15.55
N ASP A 74 -31.06 -17.80 16.41
CA ASP A 74 -31.81 -19.02 16.76
C ASP A 74 -32.90 -18.80 17.84
N ASN A 75 -33.13 -17.54 18.26
CA ASN A 75 -34.13 -17.18 19.27
C ASN A 75 -35.43 -16.64 18.64
N THR A 76 -35.95 -17.30 17.60
CA THR A 76 -37.33 -17.08 17.15
C THR A 76 -38.29 -17.91 18.02
N PRO A 77 -39.20 -17.30 18.80
CA PRO A 77 -40.14 -18.07 19.60
C PRO A 77 -41.21 -18.68 18.69
N ASP A 78 -41.16 -19.99 18.47
CA ASP A 78 -42.27 -20.77 17.91
C ASP A 78 -43.53 -20.58 18.80
N PRO A 79 -44.68 -20.13 18.27
CA PRO A 79 -45.85 -19.89 19.09
C PRO A 79 -46.74 -21.14 19.08
N GLU A 80 -46.81 -21.93 20.17
CA GLU A 80 -48.00 -22.72 20.56
C GLU A 80 -47.96 -23.19 22.05
N PRO A 81 -49.13 -23.52 22.68
CA PRO A 81 -49.51 -22.87 23.93
C PRO A 81 -49.57 -23.73 25.22
N ARG A 82 -49.35 -23.03 26.34
CA ARG A 82 -49.85 -23.18 27.74
C ARG A 82 -49.73 -24.54 28.47
N GLY A 83 -48.82 -24.57 29.45
CA GLY A 83 -48.84 -25.49 30.60
C GLY A 83 -47.95 -25.03 31.77
N ASN A 84 -48.43 -24.07 32.56
CA ASN A 84 -48.00 -23.65 33.92
C ASN A 84 -47.01 -24.56 34.70
N THR A 85 -45.81 -24.06 35.06
CA THR A 85 -45.46 -23.58 36.43
C THR A 85 -44.09 -22.86 36.50
N LYS A 86 -44.15 -21.55 36.81
CA LYS A 86 -43.21 -20.73 37.64
C LYS A 86 -41.69 -21.00 37.57
N SER A 87 -40.96 -20.07 36.97
CA SER A 87 -40.19 -19.06 37.73
C SER A 87 -40.00 -17.82 36.86
N ILE A 88 -40.45 -16.68 37.39
CA ILE A 88 -40.26 -15.35 36.79
C ILE A 88 -38.90 -14.89 37.30
N ASN A 89 -37.92 -14.78 36.40
CA ASN A 89 -36.72 -13.94 36.46
C ASN A 89 -36.05 -13.97 35.07
N ASP A 90 -36.77 -13.54 34.04
CA ASP A 90 -36.15 -13.33 32.72
C ASP A 90 -35.65 -11.89 32.70
N ASP A 91 -34.39 -11.73 33.10
CA ASP A 91 -33.62 -10.51 32.87
C ASP A 91 -33.21 -10.52 31.38
N PRO A 92 -33.53 -9.49 30.58
CA PRO A 92 -33.19 -9.47 29.16
C PRO A 92 -31.67 -9.42 28.88
N GLU A 93 -30.81 -9.42 29.90
CA GLU A 93 -29.35 -9.44 29.79
C GLU A 93 -28.74 -10.84 29.55
N ASP A 94 -29.50 -11.93 29.68
CA ASP A 94 -28.93 -13.29 29.80
C ASP A 94 -28.63 -14.01 28.46
N ASN A 95 -28.81 -13.35 27.30
CA ASN A 95 -28.56 -13.98 25.99
C ASN A 95 -27.51 -13.26 25.12
N MET A 96 -26.66 -12.43 25.72
CA MET A 96 -25.64 -11.68 24.98
C MET A 96 -24.28 -12.36 25.12
N LYS A 97 -23.77 -12.94 24.03
CA LYS A 97 -22.46 -13.60 24.01
C LYS A 97 -21.35 -12.59 24.31
N VAL A 98 -20.54 -12.89 25.31
CA VAL A 98 -19.42 -12.08 25.77
C VAL A 98 -18.12 -12.57 25.14
N ILE A 99 -17.41 -11.68 24.44
CA ILE A 99 -16.13 -11.97 23.79
C ILE A 99 -15.01 -11.13 24.41
N GLY A 100 -13.86 -11.74 24.70
CA GLY A 100 -12.70 -11.06 25.26
C GLY A 100 -12.60 -11.15 26.78
N ASP A 101 -11.46 -10.71 27.31
CA ASP A 101 -11.05 -10.84 28.71
C ASP A 101 -10.63 -9.52 29.36
N GLY A 102 -10.86 -8.39 28.69
CA GLY A 102 -10.54 -7.07 29.22
C GLY A 102 -11.55 -6.55 30.25
N ASP A 103 -11.28 -5.36 30.80
CA ASP A 103 -12.04 -4.80 31.93
C ASP A 103 -13.17 -3.84 31.50
N THR A 104 -13.29 -3.52 30.21
CA THR A 104 -14.28 -2.56 29.68
C THR A 104 -15.30 -3.26 28.80
N ARG A 105 -16.58 -3.08 29.12
CA ARG A 105 -17.70 -3.57 28.31
C ARG A 105 -17.99 -2.61 27.15
N VAL A 106 -18.03 -3.14 25.92
CA VAL A 106 -18.53 -2.44 24.72
C VAL A 106 -19.56 -3.31 24.01
N VAL A 107 -20.60 -2.68 23.46
CA VAL A 107 -21.67 -3.37 22.74
C VAL A 107 -21.68 -2.90 21.29
N ILE A 108 -21.47 -3.82 20.36
CA ILE A 108 -21.48 -3.52 18.92
C ILE A 108 -22.43 -4.50 18.23
N GLY A 109 -23.50 -3.96 17.66
CA GLY A 109 -24.64 -4.79 17.23
C GLY A 109 -25.22 -5.55 18.42
N ASP A 110 -25.37 -6.86 18.27
CA ASP A 110 -25.92 -7.75 19.30
C ASP A 110 -24.83 -8.49 20.10
N VAL A 111 -23.56 -8.11 19.95
CA VAL A 111 -22.42 -8.75 20.62
C VAL A 111 -21.86 -7.87 21.74
N THR A 112 -21.61 -8.47 22.91
CA THR A 112 -20.88 -7.80 24.01
C THR A 112 -19.41 -8.18 23.93
N TYR A 113 -18.52 -7.18 23.94
CA TYR A 113 -17.09 -7.39 24.06
C TYR A 113 -16.57 -6.87 25.40
N MET A 114 -15.63 -7.60 25.99
CA MET A 114 -14.87 -7.23 27.17
C MET A 114 -13.41 -7.00 26.74
N VAL A 115 -13.02 -5.75 26.64
CA VAL A 115 -11.72 -5.32 26.09
C VAL A 115 -11.11 -4.22 26.96
N ASP A 116 -9.86 -3.84 26.72
CA ASP A 116 -9.26 -2.72 27.42
C ASP A 116 -9.85 -1.40 26.92
N ALA A 117 -9.90 -0.40 27.80
CA ALA A 117 -10.56 0.88 27.52
C ALA A 117 -10.11 1.55 26.20
N PRO A 118 -8.82 1.52 25.81
CA PRO A 118 -8.41 2.08 24.52
C PRO A 118 -8.92 1.29 23.30
N ALA A 119 -8.99 -0.04 23.41
CA ALA A 119 -9.57 -0.88 22.36
C ALA A 119 -11.07 -0.63 22.25
N ALA A 120 -11.79 -0.53 23.38
CA ALA A 120 -13.21 -0.22 23.40
C ALA A 120 -13.53 1.08 22.64
N GLY A 121 -12.84 2.18 22.97
CA GLY A 121 -13.08 3.47 22.31
C GLY A 121 -12.74 3.45 20.81
N LEU A 122 -11.72 2.69 20.40
CA LEU A 122 -11.40 2.50 18.99
C LEU A 122 -12.52 1.72 18.27
N MET A 123 -12.98 0.61 18.86
CA MET A 123 -14.02 -0.23 18.29
C MET A 123 -15.35 0.53 18.11
N GLU A 124 -15.74 1.35 19.09
CA GLU A 124 -16.92 2.23 18.99
C GLU A 124 -16.77 3.25 17.85
N THR A 125 -15.58 3.82 17.68
CA THR A 125 -15.31 4.80 16.63
C THR A 125 -15.34 4.15 15.25
N ILE A 126 -14.77 2.94 15.11
CA ILE A 126 -14.87 2.12 13.90
C ILE A 126 -16.35 1.88 13.54
N ASP A 127 -17.15 1.41 14.51
CA ASP A 127 -18.58 1.10 14.30
C ASP A 127 -19.39 2.34 13.88
N SER A 128 -19.09 3.50 14.46
CA SER A 128 -19.71 4.77 14.09
C SER A 128 -19.36 5.19 12.66
N LEU A 129 -18.07 5.12 12.28
CA LEU A 129 -17.59 5.55 10.97
C LEU A 129 -18.04 4.62 9.84
N ILE A 130 -18.02 3.30 10.05
CA ILE A 130 -18.45 2.33 9.01
C ILE A 130 -19.94 2.45 8.68
N LYS A 131 -20.76 2.90 9.64
CA LYS A 131 -22.20 3.15 9.44
C LYS A 131 -22.49 4.53 8.86
N ALA A 132 -21.52 5.44 8.81
CA ALA A 132 -21.70 6.75 8.22
C ALA A 132 -21.80 6.64 6.69
N GLU A 133 -22.73 7.39 6.08
CA GLU A 133 -22.89 7.43 4.62
C GLU A 133 -21.62 7.97 3.94
N ASN A 134 -21.08 9.05 4.50
CA ASN A 134 -19.85 9.71 4.06
C ASN A 134 -18.98 9.99 5.29
N PRO A 135 -18.23 9.00 5.80
CA PRO A 135 -17.30 9.22 6.90
C PRO A 135 -16.24 10.25 6.52
N ASP A 136 -15.87 11.11 7.47
CA ASP A 136 -14.81 12.09 7.24
C ASP A 136 -13.46 11.39 7.04
N ARG A 137 -12.71 11.85 6.05
CA ARG A 137 -11.41 11.26 5.69
C ARG A 137 -10.42 11.38 6.84
N GLN A 138 -10.37 12.52 7.51
CA GLN A 138 -9.43 12.76 8.60
C GLN A 138 -9.75 11.87 9.79
N ASP A 139 -11.03 11.67 10.09
CA ASP A 139 -11.45 10.77 11.16
C ASP A 139 -10.98 9.33 10.92
N ILE A 140 -11.04 8.82 9.67
CA ILE A 140 -10.51 7.49 9.32
C ILE A 140 -8.99 7.44 9.47
N ILE A 141 -8.28 8.48 9.02
CA ILE A 141 -6.81 8.57 9.13
C ILE A 141 -6.38 8.57 10.59
N ASP A 142 -7.03 9.39 11.42
CA ASP A 142 -6.72 9.52 12.85
C ASP A 142 -7.03 8.22 13.60
N LEU A 143 -8.14 7.57 13.23
CA LEU A 143 -8.50 6.25 13.75
C LEU A 143 -7.45 5.18 13.40
N TYR A 144 -6.98 5.16 12.15
CA TYR A 144 -5.90 4.25 11.75
C TYR A 144 -4.59 4.56 12.48
N LYS A 145 -4.22 5.83 12.65
CA LYS A 145 -3.02 6.21 13.42
C LYS A 145 -3.11 5.75 14.87
N LEU A 146 -4.29 5.89 15.48
CA LEU A 146 -4.54 5.40 16.82
C LEU A 146 -4.35 3.88 16.90
N TYR A 147 -4.96 3.13 15.98
CA TYR A 147 -4.75 1.67 15.87
C TYR A 147 -3.28 1.32 15.66
N ALA A 148 -2.60 1.93 14.68
CA ALA A 148 -1.23 1.64 14.33
C ALA A 148 -0.26 1.88 15.50
N GLY A 149 -0.53 2.90 16.32
CA GLY A 149 0.23 3.24 17.52
C GLY A 149 -0.04 2.36 18.75
N MET A 150 -1.05 1.48 18.71
CA MET A 150 -1.29 0.51 19.77
C MET A 150 -0.21 -0.59 19.77
N ASN A 151 0.06 -1.17 20.96
CA ASN A 151 0.81 -2.41 21.05
C ASN A 151 -0.03 -3.60 20.57
N ASP A 152 0.61 -4.74 20.36
CA ASP A 152 -0.05 -5.87 19.71
C ASP A 152 -1.10 -6.56 20.58
N ASP A 153 -1.01 -6.45 21.90
CA ASP A 153 -2.03 -6.98 22.80
C ASP A 153 -3.29 -6.12 22.72
N MET A 154 -3.15 -4.81 22.62
CA MET A 154 -4.27 -3.88 22.42
C MET A 154 -4.88 -4.03 21.02
N LYS A 155 -4.05 -4.17 19.96
CA LYS A 155 -4.54 -4.46 18.60
C LYS A 155 -5.31 -5.78 18.54
N ALA A 156 -4.87 -6.79 19.29
CA ALA A 156 -5.55 -8.08 19.36
C ALA A 156 -6.98 -7.99 19.94
N GLN A 157 -7.28 -6.95 20.71
CA GLN A 157 -8.60 -6.71 21.29
C GLN A 157 -9.52 -5.87 20.39
N VAL A 158 -9.07 -5.43 19.22
CA VAL A 158 -9.89 -4.69 18.25
C VAL A 158 -10.60 -5.71 17.34
N PHE A 159 -11.73 -6.24 17.81
CA PHE A 159 -12.44 -7.34 17.14
C PHE A 159 -13.17 -6.94 15.85
N ASN A 160 -13.32 -5.64 15.55
CA ASN A 160 -13.91 -5.13 14.31
C ASN A 160 -12.87 -4.45 13.40
N TYR A 161 -11.62 -4.92 13.43
CA TYR A 161 -10.56 -4.37 12.57
C TYR A 161 -10.86 -4.51 11.06
N ASP A 162 -11.61 -5.53 10.67
CA ASP A 162 -12.08 -5.72 9.30
C ASP A 162 -12.98 -4.56 8.82
N ASP A 163 -13.76 -3.95 9.72
CA ASP A 163 -14.53 -2.75 9.40
C ASP A 163 -13.60 -1.52 9.20
N LEU A 164 -12.47 -1.44 9.93
CA LEU A 164 -11.42 -0.43 9.68
C LEU A 164 -10.73 -0.66 8.33
N GLU A 165 -10.42 -1.91 7.99
CA GLU A 165 -9.87 -2.29 6.68
C GLU A 165 -10.84 -1.93 5.55
N ALA A 166 -12.14 -2.11 5.74
CA ALA A 166 -13.16 -1.68 4.78
C ALA A 166 -13.17 -0.15 4.59
N LEU A 167 -13.04 0.62 5.68
CA LEU A 167 -12.94 2.08 5.63
C LEU A 167 -11.70 2.54 4.86
N THR A 168 -10.52 1.98 5.15
CA THR A 168 -9.27 2.34 4.47
C THR A 168 -9.27 1.92 3.01
N ASN A 169 -9.85 0.76 2.65
CA ASN A 169 -10.03 0.35 1.27
C ASN A 169 -10.93 1.31 0.48
N LYS A 170 -11.99 1.85 1.10
CA LYS A 170 -12.82 2.89 0.48
C LYS A 170 -11.99 4.15 0.20
N LEU A 171 -11.16 4.58 1.16
CA LEU A 171 -10.24 5.71 0.95
C LEU A 171 -9.20 5.45 -0.13
N ALA A 172 -8.66 4.22 -0.22
CA ALA A 172 -7.70 3.86 -1.26
C ALA A 172 -8.25 4.17 -2.66
N VAL A 173 -9.50 3.81 -2.94
CA VAL A 173 -10.16 4.07 -4.24
C VAL A 173 -10.21 5.57 -4.55
N GLU A 174 -10.46 6.41 -3.55
CA GLU A 174 -10.47 7.86 -3.72
C GLU A 174 -9.05 8.43 -3.89
N ASN A 175 -8.11 7.99 -3.05
CA ASN A 175 -6.75 8.49 -3.01
C ASN A 175 -5.96 8.09 -4.26
N HIS A 176 -6.24 6.91 -4.82
CA HIS A 176 -5.57 6.40 -6.02
C HIS A 176 -6.20 6.90 -7.32
N LYS A 177 -7.11 7.88 -7.25
CA LYS A 177 -7.72 8.49 -8.42
C LYS A 177 -7.70 10.01 -8.30
N ASP A 178 -7.06 10.65 -9.28
CA ASP A 178 -7.17 12.10 -9.40
C ASP A 178 -8.56 12.49 -9.91
N SER A 179 -9.21 13.41 -9.20
CA SER A 179 -10.60 13.80 -9.48
C SER A 179 -10.74 14.68 -10.74
N ALA A 180 -9.71 15.44 -11.10
CA ALA A 180 -9.75 16.38 -12.21
C ALA A 180 -9.54 15.69 -13.55
N THR A 181 -8.56 14.79 -13.61
CA THR A 181 -8.15 14.07 -14.82
C THR A 181 -8.79 12.69 -14.95
N GLY A 182 -9.24 12.10 -13.82
CA GLY A 182 -9.68 10.72 -13.76
C GLY A 182 -8.54 9.70 -13.81
N MET A 183 -7.27 10.14 -13.80
CA MET A 183 -6.09 9.30 -13.79
C MET A 183 -6.09 8.41 -12.53
N GLN A 184 -5.67 7.15 -12.70
CA GLN A 184 -5.62 6.15 -11.63
C GLN A 184 -4.21 5.59 -11.46
N VAL A 185 -3.90 5.17 -10.24
CA VAL A 185 -2.66 4.46 -9.88
C VAL A 185 -3.00 3.13 -9.21
N GLU A 186 -2.21 2.09 -9.48
CA GLU A 186 -2.28 0.80 -8.80
C GLU A 186 -0.91 0.47 -8.20
N GLY A 187 -0.89 -0.25 -7.07
CA GLY A 187 0.34 -0.67 -6.40
C GLY A 187 0.83 0.26 -5.29
N LEU A 188 -0.07 1.06 -4.72
CA LEU A 188 0.21 1.95 -3.59
C LEU A 188 -0.62 1.57 -2.36
N ASP A 189 -0.12 1.94 -1.19
CA ASP A 189 -0.88 1.82 0.06
C ASP A 189 -2.05 2.81 0.08
N TRP A 190 -3.10 2.47 0.83
CA TRP A 190 -4.37 3.23 0.86
C TRP A 190 -4.20 4.70 1.24
N HIS A 191 -3.18 5.01 2.05
CA HIS A 191 -2.92 6.35 2.57
C HIS A 191 -2.09 7.21 1.62
N ILE A 192 -1.68 6.69 0.47
CA ILE A 192 -0.98 7.45 -0.55
C ILE A 192 -2.00 8.06 -1.51
N GLN A 193 -2.06 9.38 -1.55
CA GLN A 193 -2.91 10.11 -2.47
C GLN A 193 -2.14 10.56 -3.69
N MET A 194 -2.67 10.26 -4.88
CA MET A 194 -2.17 10.79 -6.15
C MET A 194 -2.71 12.19 -6.41
N LEU A 195 -1.83 13.04 -6.92
CA LEU A 195 -2.11 14.40 -7.35
C LEU A 195 -1.64 14.55 -8.79
N VAL A 196 -2.48 15.13 -9.65
CA VAL A 196 -2.16 15.33 -11.06
C VAL A 196 -2.46 16.77 -11.45
N GLU A 197 -1.45 17.46 -11.98
CA GLU A 197 -1.60 18.80 -12.53
C GLU A 197 -1.27 18.78 -14.04
N GLU A 198 -2.20 19.21 -14.89
CA GLU A 198 -1.94 19.33 -16.32
C GLU A 198 -1.15 20.61 -16.64
N ALA A 199 0.01 20.47 -17.27
CA ALA A 199 0.86 21.56 -17.71
C ALA A 199 0.71 21.79 -19.22
N ALA A 200 -0.41 22.37 -19.64
CA ALA A 200 -0.74 22.56 -21.06
C ALA A 200 0.11 23.64 -21.79
N SER A 201 0.89 24.45 -21.07
CA SER A 201 1.77 25.47 -21.63
C SER A 201 2.80 25.95 -20.60
N GLY A 202 3.70 26.85 -20.99
CA GLY A 202 4.69 27.49 -20.10
C GLY A 202 6.10 26.95 -20.24
N ASP A 203 6.99 27.37 -19.35
CA ASP A 203 8.43 27.07 -19.45
C ASP A 203 8.72 25.57 -19.41
N ILE A 204 8.04 24.82 -18.54
CA ILE A 204 8.18 23.36 -18.46
C ILE A 204 7.70 22.70 -19.74
N TYR A 205 6.55 23.11 -20.29
CA TYR A 205 6.04 22.58 -21.55
C TYR A 205 7.02 22.82 -22.69
N ASN A 206 7.55 24.03 -22.82
CA ASN A 206 8.53 24.39 -23.85
C ASN A 206 9.83 23.59 -23.70
N THR A 207 10.27 23.36 -22.45
CA THR A 207 11.46 22.56 -22.14
C THR A 207 11.29 21.11 -22.57
N VAL A 208 10.15 20.50 -22.22
CA VAL A 208 9.84 19.12 -22.62
C VAL A 208 9.68 19.03 -24.13
N ALA A 209 8.96 19.97 -24.77
CA ALA A 209 8.76 20.01 -26.22
C ALA A 209 10.10 20.09 -26.98
N GLY A 210 11.07 20.86 -26.47
CA GLY A 210 12.41 20.94 -27.04
C GLY A 210 13.28 19.69 -26.84
N SER A 211 12.86 18.77 -25.96
CA SER A 211 13.65 17.60 -25.54
C SER A 211 13.13 16.27 -26.12
N ILE A 212 12.00 16.28 -26.82
CA ILE A 212 11.34 15.07 -27.37
C ILE A 212 11.55 14.88 -28.89
N GLY A 213 12.44 15.66 -29.50
CA GLY A 213 12.74 15.58 -30.94
C GLY A 213 11.56 16.03 -31.81
N ASN A 214 11.23 15.24 -32.84
CA ASN A 214 10.15 15.55 -33.79
C ASN A 214 8.75 15.14 -33.30
N ASN A 215 8.63 14.64 -32.07
CA ASN A 215 7.35 14.24 -31.50
C ASN A 215 6.52 15.46 -31.06
N GLU A 216 5.19 15.30 -31.07
CA GLU A 216 4.26 16.27 -30.52
C GLU A 216 3.83 15.89 -29.10
N ILE A 217 3.70 16.87 -28.21
CA ILE A 217 3.07 16.67 -26.90
C ILE A 217 1.55 16.64 -27.09
N ILE A 218 0.94 15.51 -26.79
CA ILE A 218 -0.52 15.36 -26.73
C ILE A 218 -1.04 15.89 -25.39
N LYS A 219 -0.37 15.49 -24.29
CA LYS A 219 -0.65 15.91 -22.92
C LYS A 219 0.64 15.95 -22.11
N LEU A 220 0.71 16.85 -21.13
CA LEU A 220 1.80 16.93 -20.16
C LEU A 220 1.23 17.07 -18.76
N TRP A 221 1.65 16.19 -17.85
CA TRP A 221 1.19 16.15 -16.46
C TRP A 221 2.36 16.22 -15.51
N ASN A 222 2.22 16.95 -14.41
CA ASN A 222 2.96 16.70 -13.19
C ASN A 222 2.19 15.66 -12.39
N ILE A 223 2.81 14.50 -12.13
CA ILE A 223 2.22 13.43 -11.32
C ILE A 223 3.04 13.35 -10.05
N SER A 224 2.38 13.48 -8.90
CA SER A 224 3.02 13.38 -7.58
C SER A 224 2.13 12.62 -6.60
N PHE A 225 2.71 12.26 -5.46
CA PHE A 225 2.01 11.57 -4.40
C PHE A 225 2.27 12.23 -3.05
N ILE A 226 1.28 12.18 -2.17
CA ILE A 226 1.40 12.61 -0.77
C ILE A 226 1.01 11.45 0.15
N ASP A 227 1.79 11.22 1.19
CA ASP A 227 1.43 10.30 2.26
C ASP A 227 0.53 11.02 3.27
N LEU A 228 -0.74 10.64 3.34
CA LEU A 228 -1.72 11.25 4.24
C LEU A 228 -1.47 10.95 5.72
N LEU A 229 -0.63 9.96 6.05
CA LEU A 229 -0.24 9.71 7.43
C LEU A 229 0.81 10.72 7.91
N THR A 230 1.69 11.18 7.04
CA THR A 230 2.81 12.09 7.40
C THR A 230 2.64 13.51 6.88
N ASP A 231 1.75 13.72 5.91
CA ASP A 231 1.59 14.97 5.14
C ASP A 231 2.87 15.33 4.34
N GLU A 232 3.65 14.32 3.96
CA GLU A 232 4.90 14.48 3.21
C GLU A 232 4.77 13.96 1.78
N GLU A 233 5.57 14.51 0.86
CA GLU A 233 5.69 13.99 -0.49
C GLU A 233 6.16 12.53 -0.46
N PHE A 234 5.48 11.68 -1.22
CA PHE A 234 5.76 10.26 -1.30
C PHE A 234 6.39 9.89 -2.64
N GLN A 235 7.48 9.13 -2.58
CA GLN A 235 8.14 8.55 -3.76
C GLN A 235 8.06 7.02 -3.65
N PRO A 236 7.43 6.33 -4.62
CA PRO A 236 7.31 4.87 -4.60
C PRO A 236 8.68 4.18 -4.55
N ALA A 237 8.80 3.14 -3.72
CA ALA A 237 10.02 2.33 -3.63
C ALA A 237 10.18 1.32 -4.78
N GLY A 238 9.16 1.19 -5.64
CA GLY A 238 9.12 0.27 -6.76
C GLY A 238 8.04 0.69 -7.77
N ALA A 239 7.91 -0.10 -8.83
CA ALA A 239 7.06 0.27 -9.96
C ALA A 239 5.57 0.26 -9.58
N VAL A 240 4.88 1.34 -9.92
CA VAL A 240 3.43 1.48 -9.81
C VAL A 240 2.84 1.63 -11.21
N ARG A 241 1.58 1.21 -11.37
CA ARG A 241 0.90 1.26 -12.67
C ARG A 241 0.03 2.49 -12.76
N ILE A 242 0.24 3.30 -13.79
CA ILE A 242 -0.58 4.48 -14.07
C ILE A 242 -1.56 4.16 -15.19
N LYS A 243 -2.81 4.66 -15.05
CA LYS A 243 -3.90 4.45 -16.00
C LYS A 243 -4.60 5.77 -16.28
N VAL A 244 -4.65 6.17 -17.54
CA VAL A 244 -5.27 7.43 -17.98
C VAL A 244 -6.49 7.12 -18.85
N PRO A 245 -7.70 7.51 -18.42
CA PRO A 245 -8.91 7.27 -19.20
C PRO A 245 -9.11 8.31 -20.30
N GLY A 246 -9.82 7.93 -21.37
CA GLY A 246 -10.49 8.89 -22.27
C GLY A 246 -9.57 9.75 -23.13
N ILE A 247 -8.37 9.27 -23.43
CA ILE A 247 -7.45 9.97 -24.34
C ILE A 247 -7.78 9.64 -25.79
N ASP A 248 -7.97 10.68 -26.61
CA ASP A 248 -8.06 10.55 -28.06
C ASP A 248 -6.64 10.48 -28.65
N LEU A 249 -6.30 9.34 -29.24
CA LEU A 249 -5.01 9.08 -29.88
C LEU A 249 -5.13 9.01 -31.41
N SER A 250 -6.28 9.38 -31.96
CA SER A 250 -6.48 9.35 -33.41
C SER A 250 -5.54 10.33 -34.11
N GLY A 251 -4.89 9.86 -35.18
CA GLY A 251 -3.95 10.68 -35.97
C GLY A 251 -2.47 10.50 -35.64
N TYR A 252 -2.14 9.72 -34.62
CA TYR A 252 -0.76 9.35 -34.28
C TYR A 252 -0.48 7.89 -34.60
N GLU A 253 0.68 7.60 -35.18
CA GLU A 253 1.08 6.23 -35.55
C GLU A 253 1.92 5.57 -34.46
N GLU A 254 2.70 6.37 -33.74
CA GLU A 254 3.45 5.94 -32.56
C GLU A 254 3.09 6.81 -31.37
N ILE A 255 2.89 6.17 -30.21
CA ILE A 255 2.59 6.83 -28.93
C ILE A 255 3.60 6.33 -27.90
N ARG A 256 4.16 7.26 -27.11
CA ARG A 256 5.02 6.94 -25.97
C ARG A 256 4.77 7.88 -24.80
N ILE A 257 5.30 7.50 -23.66
CA ILE A 257 5.38 8.35 -22.48
C ILE A 257 6.82 8.85 -22.34
N ALA A 258 7.03 10.16 -22.33
CA ALA A 258 8.31 10.79 -22.05
C ALA A 258 8.29 11.39 -20.63
N HIS A 259 9.18 10.92 -19.76
CA HIS A 259 9.32 11.41 -18.40
C HIS A 259 10.48 12.39 -18.31
N TYR A 260 10.17 13.63 -17.95
CA TYR A 260 11.15 14.68 -17.69
C TYR A 260 11.54 14.67 -16.22
N ARG A 261 12.71 14.11 -15.96
CA ARG A 261 13.26 13.89 -14.62
C ARG A 261 13.75 15.18 -13.99
N ASN A 262 13.87 15.17 -12.66
CA ASN A 262 14.39 16.30 -11.88
C ASN A 262 15.86 16.66 -12.18
N ASP A 263 16.62 15.77 -12.82
CA ASP A 263 17.98 16.05 -13.31
C ASP A 263 18.03 16.66 -14.72
N GLY A 264 16.87 16.93 -15.31
CA GLY A 264 16.70 17.55 -16.63
C GLY A 264 16.75 16.58 -17.81
N ARG A 265 16.83 15.27 -17.57
CA ARG A 265 16.88 14.25 -18.64
C ARG A 265 15.48 13.73 -18.97
N ILE A 266 15.30 13.33 -20.23
CA ILE A 266 14.12 12.59 -20.68
C ILE A 266 14.44 11.10 -20.66
N GLU A 267 13.54 10.31 -20.09
CA GLU A 267 13.47 8.86 -20.28
C GLU A 267 12.12 8.48 -20.90
N TYR A 268 12.10 7.39 -21.67
CA TYR A 268 10.92 6.97 -22.42
C TYR A 268 10.37 5.68 -21.86
N TYR A 269 9.04 5.64 -21.71
CA TYR A 269 8.28 4.46 -21.33
C TYR A 269 7.38 4.05 -22.48
N ASP A 270 7.36 2.74 -22.73
CA ASP A 270 6.33 2.15 -23.56
C ASP A 270 4.99 2.22 -22.82
N CYS A 271 3.93 2.42 -23.58
CA CYS A 271 2.57 2.45 -23.07
C CYS A 271 1.66 1.63 -23.96
N LYS A 272 0.55 1.16 -23.40
CA LYS A 272 -0.45 0.38 -24.13
C LYS A 272 -1.84 0.92 -23.86
N VAL A 273 -2.72 0.74 -24.83
CA VAL A 273 -4.15 0.98 -24.64
C VAL A 273 -4.84 -0.35 -24.36
N GLU A 274 -5.48 -0.46 -23.20
CA GLU A 274 -6.20 -1.65 -22.77
C GLU A 274 -7.44 -1.23 -21.98
N ASP A 275 -8.59 -1.82 -22.30
CA ASP A 275 -9.88 -1.56 -21.64
C ASP A 275 -10.26 -0.06 -21.51
N GLY A 276 -9.89 0.76 -22.50
CA GLY A 276 -10.19 2.19 -22.54
C GLY A 276 -9.25 3.08 -21.74
N TYR A 277 -8.14 2.52 -21.24
CA TYR A 277 -7.08 3.23 -20.53
C TYR A 277 -5.78 3.20 -21.33
N LEU A 278 -5.05 4.31 -21.30
CA LEU A 278 -3.62 4.32 -21.57
C LEU A 278 -2.88 3.90 -20.31
N ILE A 279 -1.98 2.93 -20.40
CA ILE A 279 -1.33 2.29 -19.24
C ILE A 279 0.19 2.27 -19.43
N TRP A 280 0.92 2.63 -18.37
CA TRP A 280 2.36 2.39 -18.23
C TRP A 280 2.72 2.11 -16.76
N GLU A 281 3.95 1.65 -16.51
CA GLU A 281 4.50 1.44 -15.16
C GLU A 281 5.69 2.38 -14.94
N SER A 282 5.82 2.94 -13.73
CA SER A 282 6.92 3.84 -13.38
C SER A 282 7.32 3.75 -11.91
N GLU A 283 8.58 4.08 -11.62
CA GLU A 283 9.19 4.12 -10.28
C GLU A 283 9.53 5.54 -9.80
N ASN A 284 9.68 6.49 -10.74
CA ASN A 284 10.08 7.86 -10.44
C ASN A 284 8.97 8.80 -10.87
N PHE A 285 8.75 9.93 -10.20
CA PHE A 285 7.62 10.79 -10.52
C PHE A 285 7.97 12.28 -10.56
N SER A 286 7.67 12.88 -11.70
CA SER A 286 7.66 14.33 -11.94
C SER A 286 6.76 14.61 -13.16
N TYR A 287 7.33 15.09 -14.26
CA TYR A 287 6.59 15.52 -15.44
C TYR A 287 6.54 14.41 -16.50
N TYR A 288 5.34 13.99 -16.86
CA TYR A 288 5.06 12.98 -17.88
C TYR A 288 4.36 13.60 -19.08
N ALA A 289 5.03 13.58 -20.22
CA ALA A 289 4.43 13.88 -21.51
C ALA A 289 3.93 12.61 -22.18
N LEU A 290 2.65 12.58 -22.52
CA LEU A 290 2.15 11.73 -23.58
C LEU A 290 2.53 12.35 -24.92
N ILE A 291 3.31 11.64 -25.71
CA ILE A 291 3.82 12.12 -26.99
C ILE A 291 3.34 11.25 -28.14
N GLY A 292 3.15 11.88 -29.30
CA GLY A 292 2.78 11.21 -30.55
C GLY A 292 3.69 11.59 -31.71
N GLY A 293 4.03 10.61 -32.54
CA GLY A 293 4.83 10.79 -33.76
C GLY A 293 4.06 10.46 -35.04
N SER A 294 4.46 11.07 -36.16
CA SER A 294 4.13 10.56 -37.49
C SER A 294 5.11 9.44 -37.85
N GLY A 295 4.65 8.29 -38.35
CA GLY A 295 5.49 7.12 -38.62
C GLY A 295 6.46 7.26 -39.81
N GLU A 296 6.80 8.49 -40.20
CA GLU A 296 7.95 8.80 -41.08
C GLU A 296 9.18 9.31 -40.30
N ALA A 297 9.24 9.12 -38.97
CA ALA A 297 10.50 9.19 -38.24
C ALA A 297 11.11 7.79 -38.14
N ILE A 298 11.72 7.35 -39.24
CA ILE A 298 12.66 6.22 -39.23
C ILE A 298 13.62 6.43 -38.06
N ALA A 299 13.69 5.44 -37.18
CA ALA A 299 14.66 5.35 -36.11
C ALA A 299 16.07 5.69 -36.62
N VAL A 300 16.52 6.89 -36.30
CA VAL A 300 17.95 7.24 -36.25
C VAL A 300 18.12 7.95 -34.90
N LEU A 301 18.17 7.14 -33.85
CA LEU A 301 18.97 7.52 -32.69
C LEU A 301 20.40 7.26 -33.11
N ASP A 302 21.10 8.28 -33.61
CA ASP A 302 22.55 8.22 -33.75
C ASP A 302 23.14 8.10 -32.34
N GLU A 303 23.43 6.86 -31.93
CA GLU A 303 24.55 6.58 -31.03
C GLU A 303 25.84 6.94 -31.80
N GLU A 304 26.17 8.23 -31.91
CA GLU A 304 27.51 8.80 -32.15
C GLU A 304 27.40 10.20 -32.78
N ASP A 305 27.47 11.25 -31.95
CA ASP A 305 28.33 12.40 -32.29
C ASP A 305 28.71 13.16 -31.00
N ILE A 306 29.62 12.58 -30.21
CA ILE A 306 30.49 13.39 -29.37
C ILE A 306 31.56 13.94 -30.32
N GLY A 307 31.19 14.97 -31.07
CA GLY A 307 32.10 15.74 -31.90
C GLY A 307 33.08 16.48 -31.00
N ASP A 308 34.36 16.28 -31.28
CA ASP A 308 35.51 16.80 -30.55
C ASP A 308 35.37 18.27 -30.14
N ALA A 309 35.53 18.52 -28.85
CA ALA A 309 35.70 19.85 -28.28
C ALA A 309 37.07 20.42 -28.65
N GLU A 310 37.20 20.99 -29.85
CA GLU A 310 38.28 21.94 -30.16
C GLU A 310 37.72 23.15 -30.93
N ASN A 311 37.91 24.34 -30.32
CA ASN A 311 37.56 25.69 -30.78
C ASN A 311 36.16 26.21 -30.45
N ALA A 312 35.99 26.60 -29.18
CA ALA A 312 35.13 27.74 -28.82
C ALA A 312 35.89 28.68 -27.85
N GLU A 313 37.10 29.09 -28.24
CA GLU A 313 37.70 30.35 -27.76
C GLU A 313 37.45 31.43 -28.82
N ASP A 314 36.21 31.89 -28.96
CA ASP A 314 35.97 33.31 -29.25
C ASP A 314 34.50 33.64 -29.01
N THR A 315 34.22 34.87 -28.58
CA THR A 315 32.90 35.47 -28.29
C THR A 315 32.29 35.23 -26.90
N LEU A 316 33.08 35.42 -25.84
CA LEU A 316 32.59 35.93 -24.55
C LEU A 316 33.10 37.35 -24.32
N ALA A 317 32.41 38.33 -24.90
CA ALA A 317 32.61 39.74 -24.58
C ALA A 317 31.30 40.53 -24.80
N GLU A 318 30.36 40.40 -23.86
CA GLU A 318 29.55 41.51 -23.31
C GLU A 318 28.41 40.95 -22.45
N LEU A 319 28.57 41.05 -21.13
CA LEU A 319 27.65 41.70 -20.18
C LEU A 319 28.04 41.24 -18.77
N GLY A 320 28.65 42.16 -18.02
CA GLY A 320 29.19 41.90 -16.70
C GLY A 320 28.13 41.73 -15.62
N GLY A 321 28.47 40.92 -14.61
CA GLY A 321 27.72 40.79 -13.37
C GLY A 321 28.31 39.68 -12.51
N THR A 322 28.94 40.04 -11.39
CA THR A 322 29.68 39.15 -10.50
C THR A 322 28.77 38.13 -9.81
N ALA A 323 29.01 36.83 -10.03
CA ALA A 323 28.45 35.74 -9.21
C ALA A 323 29.60 34.98 -8.52
N GLN A 324 29.54 34.98 -7.19
CA GLN A 324 30.50 34.41 -6.28
C GLN A 324 30.37 32.87 -6.26
N LYS A 325 31.51 32.18 -6.38
CA LYS A 325 31.63 30.72 -6.37
C LYS A 325 31.27 30.15 -4.99
N PRO A 326 30.30 29.23 -4.83
CA PRO A 326 30.23 28.40 -3.64
C PRO A 326 31.18 27.20 -3.78
N GLU A 327 31.93 26.96 -2.71
CA GLU A 327 32.95 25.93 -2.61
C GLU A 327 32.35 24.51 -2.67
N THR A 328 33.01 23.64 -3.42
CA THR A 328 32.67 22.22 -3.54
C THR A 328 32.97 21.49 -2.23
N SER A 329 31.92 21.02 -1.55
CA SER A 329 32.04 20.14 -0.40
C SER A 329 32.40 18.71 -0.85
N LEU A 330 33.58 18.25 -0.43
CA LEU A 330 34.14 16.90 -0.70
C LEU A 330 33.58 15.81 0.24
N LEU A 331 32.30 15.89 0.63
CA LEU A 331 31.68 14.90 1.54
C LEU A 331 31.31 13.56 0.87
N TRP A 332 31.38 13.47 -0.46
CA TRP A 332 31.02 12.28 -1.22
C TRP A 332 32.13 11.20 -1.30
N LEU A 333 33.36 11.53 -0.90
CA LEU A 333 34.49 10.59 -0.91
C LEU A 333 34.40 9.47 0.15
N TRP A 334 33.52 9.58 1.15
CA TRP A 334 33.32 8.53 2.18
C TRP A 334 32.19 7.54 1.87
N ILE A 335 31.34 7.81 0.89
CA ILE A 335 30.22 6.91 0.51
C ILE A 335 30.70 5.78 -0.43
N LEU A 336 31.86 5.94 -1.07
CA LEU A 336 32.39 4.99 -2.04
C LEU A 336 33.17 3.79 -1.44
N LEU A 337 33.33 3.71 -0.11
CA LEU A 337 33.97 2.57 0.56
C LEU A 337 32.99 1.61 1.29
N GLY A 338 31.68 1.90 1.31
CA GLY A 338 30.67 1.08 1.97
C GLY A 338 29.96 0.03 1.11
N CYS A 339 30.08 0.09 -0.23
CA CYS A 339 29.23 -0.71 -1.13
C CYS A 339 29.89 -1.96 -1.73
N ILE A 340 31.15 -2.28 -1.39
CA ILE A 340 31.81 -3.51 -1.88
C ILE A 340 31.53 -4.74 -0.98
N GLY A 341 30.87 -4.56 0.16
CA GLY A 341 30.64 -5.64 1.13
C GLY A 341 29.50 -6.62 0.84
N ILE A 342 28.51 -6.27 0.01
CA ILE A 342 27.27 -7.06 -0.10
C ILE A 342 27.22 -7.93 -1.37
N ALA A 343 27.88 -7.51 -2.46
CA ALA A 343 27.91 -8.29 -3.70
C ALA A 343 28.76 -9.58 -3.59
N VAL A 344 29.76 -9.61 -2.70
CA VAL A 344 30.62 -10.80 -2.51
C VAL A 344 29.91 -11.91 -1.74
N LEU A 345 28.97 -11.59 -0.85
CA LEU A 345 28.26 -12.59 -0.03
C LEU A 345 27.25 -13.43 -0.84
N ILE A 346 26.57 -12.82 -1.82
CA ILE A 346 25.57 -13.52 -2.64
C ILE A 346 26.26 -14.53 -3.57
N VAL A 347 27.43 -14.20 -4.12
CA VAL A 347 28.18 -15.12 -5.00
C VAL A 347 28.73 -16.32 -4.21
N VAL A 348 29.21 -16.11 -2.98
CA VAL A 348 29.71 -17.21 -2.12
C VAL A 348 28.58 -18.18 -1.73
N VAL A 349 27.38 -17.69 -1.43
CA VAL A 349 26.23 -18.54 -1.09
C VAL A 349 25.78 -19.38 -2.28
N ILE A 350 25.76 -18.82 -3.49
CA ILE A 350 25.41 -19.57 -4.72
C ILE A 350 26.45 -20.66 -5.02
N VAL A 351 27.73 -20.41 -4.78
CA VAL A 351 28.81 -21.40 -4.99
C VAL A 351 28.73 -22.55 -3.97
N ILE A 352 28.41 -22.25 -2.69
CA ILE A 352 28.25 -23.28 -1.65
C ILE A 352 27.01 -24.16 -1.91
N LEU A 353 25.90 -23.58 -2.39
CA LEU A 353 24.69 -24.33 -2.72
C LEU A 353 24.87 -25.24 -3.95
N LYS A 354 25.75 -24.88 -4.89
CA LYS A 354 26.10 -25.74 -6.03
C LYS A 354 26.96 -26.93 -5.64
N GLN A 355 27.94 -26.76 -4.74
CA GLN A 355 28.83 -27.86 -4.33
C GLN A 355 28.11 -28.95 -3.50
N LYS A 356 27.07 -28.59 -2.75
CA LYS A 356 26.31 -29.55 -1.92
C LYS A 356 25.35 -30.44 -2.73
N LYS A 357 25.01 -30.06 -3.97
CA LYS A 357 24.12 -30.84 -4.85
C LYS A 357 24.87 -31.93 -5.64
N GLU A 358 26.21 -31.88 -5.68
CA GLU A 358 27.04 -32.78 -6.50
C GLU A 358 27.79 -33.87 -5.72
N SER A 359 27.70 -33.93 -4.39
CA SER A 359 28.27 -35.06 -3.62
C SER A 359 27.19 -36.10 -3.28
N PRO A 360 27.16 -37.26 -3.95
CA PRO A 360 26.35 -38.39 -3.49
C PRO A 360 26.96 -38.93 -2.18
N GLU A 361 26.09 -39.19 -1.19
CA GLU A 361 26.45 -39.72 0.12
C GLU A 361 27.32 -40.97 0.00
N VAL A 362 28.44 -40.98 0.75
CA VAL A 362 29.18 -42.19 1.13
C VAL A 362 29.27 -42.23 2.64
#